data_AF-A0A2A5M5Y2-F1
#
_entry.id   AF-A0A2A5M5Y2-F1
#
_cell.length_a   1.000
_cell.length_b   1.000
_cell.length_c   1.000
_cell.angle_alpha   90.00
_cell.angle_beta   90.00
_cell.angle_gamma   90.00
#
_symmetry.space_group_name_H-M   'P 1'
#
loop_
_entity.id
_entity.type
_entity.pdbx_description
1 polymer ?
#
loop_
_entity_poly.entity_id
_entity_poly.type
_entity_poly.pdbx_seq_one_letter_code
_entity_poly.pdbx_strand_id
1 'polypeptide(L)'
;DNKILKAFVCNDCGDLAGICNDEYPFIPRQKLPKTYMSNGAIYILKIKEFLNNPSFLQSKTKHFLMDENSSLDIDCLEDLKKAENLN
;
A
#
# COMPACT_ATOMS: atom_id res chain seq x y z
N ASP A 1 -2.53 -5.26 5.61
CA ASP A 1 -2.65 -5.34 7.09
C ASP A 1 -2.91 -3.94 7.66
N ASN A 2 -4.00 -3.73 8.40
CA ASN A 2 -4.35 -2.43 8.99
C ASN A 2 -3.50 -2.01 10.21
N LYS A 3 -2.55 -2.85 10.64
CA LYS A 3 -1.49 -2.51 11.60
C LYS A 3 -0.63 -1.34 11.14
N ILE A 4 -0.50 -1.12 9.82
CA ILE A 4 0.25 0.02 9.28
C ILE A 4 -0.24 1.36 9.85
N LEU A 5 -1.54 1.50 10.13
CA LEU A 5 -2.12 2.71 10.69
C LEU A 5 -1.70 3.00 12.13
N LYS A 6 -1.05 2.03 12.80
CA LYS A 6 -0.45 2.21 14.12
C LYS A 6 1.03 2.56 14.08
N ALA A 7 1.63 2.65 12.89
CA ALA A 7 3.03 3.04 12.75
C ALA A 7 3.21 4.53 13.11
N PHE A 8 4.40 4.86 13.57
CA PHE A 8 4.84 6.22 13.83
C PHE A 8 5.83 6.66 12.76
N VAL A 9 5.82 7.94 12.44
CA VAL A 9 6.86 8.64 11.69
C VAL A 9 7.56 9.61 12.63
N CYS A 10 8.85 9.82 12.42
CA CYS A 10 9.62 10.83 13.14
C CYS A 10 9.58 12.12 12.32
N ASN A 11 9.20 13.24 12.94
CA ASN A 11 9.24 14.54 12.29
C ASN A 11 10.65 15.14 12.29
N ASP A 12 10.83 16.28 11.62
CA ASP A 12 12.14 16.95 11.52
C ASP A 12 12.70 17.42 12.88
N CYS A 13 11.85 17.52 13.90
CA CYS A 13 12.23 17.90 15.27
C CYS A 13 12.62 16.70 16.14
N GLY A 14 12.45 15.46 15.66
CA GLY A 14 12.71 14.24 16.42
C GLY A 14 11.52 13.69 17.21
N ASP A 15 10.34 14.31 17.11
CA ASP A 15 9.13 13.83 17.79
C ASP A 15 8.42 12.76 16.95
N LEU A 16 7.75 11.83 17.64
CA LEU A 16 6.93 10.80 17.00
C LEU A 16 5.51 11.31 16.72
N ALA A 17 5.04 11.13 15.49
CA ALA A 17 3.66 11.34 15.08
C ALA A 17 3.10 10.07 14.43
N GLY A 18 1.80 9.83 14.51
CA GLY A 18 1.18 8.71 13.81
C GLY A 18 1.30 8.87 12.29
N ILE A 19 1.50 7.77 11.55
CA ILE A 19 1.69 7.81 10.09
C ILE A 19 0.49 8.40 9.32
N CYS A 20 -0.71 8.33 9.90
CA CYS A 20 -1.93 8.88 9.33
C CYS A 20 -2.54 9.97 10.22
N ASN A 21 -2.63 9.71 11.53
CA ASN A 21 -3.01 10.64 12.58
C ASN A 21 -2.59 10.05 13.93
N ASP A 22 -2.62 10.87 14.98
CA ASP A 22 -2.16 10.48 16.32
C ASP A 22 -3.17 9.62 17.10
N GLU A 23 -4.39 9.43 16.59
CA GLU A 23 -5.42 8.60 17.24
C GLU A 23 -5.26 7.11 16.89
N TYR A 24 -5.01 6.80 15.61
CA TYR A 24 -4.99 5.44 15.08
C TYR A 24 -4.02 4.47 15.80
N PRO A 25 -2.82 4.88 16.25
CA PRO A 25 -1.93 4.03 17.04
C PRO A 25 -2.60 3.41 18.28
N PHE A 26 -3.51 4.14 18.91
CA PHE A 26 -4.14 3.76 20.18
C PHE A 26 -5.52 3.10 20.01
N ILE A 27 -6.09 3.11 18.81
CA ILE A 27 -7.37 2.45 18.52
C ILE A 27 -7.19 0.92 18.41
N PRO A 28 -8.10 0.09 18.94
CA PRO A 28 -8.08 -1.35 18.74
C PRO A 28 -8.09 -1.74 17.25
N ARG A 29 -7.25 -2.71 16.84
CA ARG A 29 -7.01 -3.06 15.42
C ARG A 29 -8.30 -3.41 14.66
N GLN A 30 -9.25 -4.05 15.31
CA GLN A 30 -10.55 -4.43 14.73
C GLN A 30 -11.47 -3.23 14.42
N LYS A 31 -11.21 -2.07 15.01
CA LYS A 31 -11.94 -0.82 14.75
C LYS A 31 -11.27 0.06 13.70
N LEU A 32 -10.03 -0.26 13.31
CA LEU A 32 -9.30 0.48 12.29
C LEU A 32 -9.85 0.15 10.89
N PRO A 33 -9.85 1.12 9.96
CA PRO A 33 -10.26 0.87 8.59
C PRO A 33 -9.37 -0.19 7.94
N LYS A 34 -9.92 -0.92 6.96
CA LYS A 34 -9.15 -1.86 6.16
C LYS A 34 -8.13 -1.08 5.32
N THR A 35 -6.94 -1.66 5.19
CA THR A 35 -5.87 -1.10 4.37
C THR A 35 -5.42 -2.12 3.33
N TYR A 36 -4.96 -1.59 2.20
CA TYR A 36 -4.43 -2.34 1.08
C TYR A 36 -3.11 -1.68 0.65
N MET A 37 -2.18 -2.49 0.19
CA MET A 37 -0.93 -2.01 -0.41
C MET A 37 -1.00 -2.26 -1.91
N SER A 38 -0.55 -1.30 -2.72
CA SER A 38 -0.36 -1.55 -4.15
C SER A 38 0.83 -2.48 -4.33
N ASN A 39 0.70 -3.50 -5.18
CA ASN A 39 1.78 -4.43 -5.52
C ASN A 39 2.51 -4.05 -6.81
N GLY A 40 2.20 -2.90 -7.41
CA GLY A 40 2.87 -2.43 -8.63
C GLY A 40 2.47 -3.15 -9.93
N ALA A 41 1.68 -4.23 -9.86
CA ALA A 41 1.45 -5.09 -11.03
C ALA A 41 0.53 -4.47 -12.09
N ILE A 42 -0.62 -3.89 -11.69
CA ILE A 42 -1.66 -3.44 -12.62
C ILE A 42 -2.21 -2.07 -12.21
N TYR A 43 -2.16 -1.12 -13.13
CA TYR A 43 -2.83 0.19 -13.03
C TYR A 43 -3.66 0.44 -14.28
N ILE A 44 -4.99 0.51 -14.13
CA ILE A 44 -5.92 0.77 -15.24
C ILE A 44 -6.61 2.11 -14.98
N LEU A 45 -6.43 3.06 -15.90
CA LEU A 45 -7.02 4.38 -15.81
C LEU A 45 -7.31 4.96 -17.20
N LYS A 46 -8.17 5.98 -17.25
CA LYS A 46 -8.46 6.69 -18.50
C LYS A 46 -7.33 7.67 -18.82
N ILE A 47 -6.81 7.59 -20.04
CA ILE A 47 -5.74 8.47 -20.53
C ILE A 47 -6.09 9.95 -20.35
N LYS A 48 -7.32 10.35 -20.68
CA LYS A 48 -7.82 11.72 -20.46
C LYS A 48 -7.67 12.19 -19.00
N GLU A 49 -8.00 11.33 -18.03
CA GLU A 49 -7.94 11.70 -16.62
C GLU A 49 -6.48 11.84 -16.17
N PHE A 50 -5.60 10.97 -16.64
CA PHE A 50 -4.15 11.06 -16.39
C PHE A 50 -3.50 12.31 -16.98
N LEU A 51 -3.83 12.65 -18.23
CA LEU A 51 -3.27 13.84 -18.89
C LEU A 51 -3.70 15.14 -18.21
N ASN A 52 -4.92 15.18 -17.66
CA ASN A 52 -5.42 16.34 -16.93
C ASN A 52 -4.87 16.42 -15.51
N ASN A 53 -4.68 15.27 -14.84
CA ASN A 53 -4.13 15.16 -13.50
C ASN A 53 -3.20 13.95 -13.42
N PRO A 54 -1.87 14.14 -13.53
CA PRO A 54 -0.87 13.06 -13.61
C PRO A 54 -0.73 12.25 -12.31
N SER A 55 -1.73 11.41 -12.03
CA SER A 55 -1.79 10.53 -10.86
C SER A 55 -2.39 9.18 -11.25
N PHE A 56 -1.83 8.10 -10.70
CA PHE A 56 -2.43 6.77 -10.81
C PHE A 56 -3.60 6.57 -9.85
N LEU A 57 -3.67 7.36 -8.77
CA LEU A 57 -4.76 7.36 -7.82
C LEU A 57 -5.75 8.47 -8.20
N GLN A 58 -6.80 8.08 -8.93
CA GLN A 58 -7.89 8.94 -9.35
C GLN A 58 -9.03 8.90 -8.33
N SER A 59 -9.96 9.87 -8.39
CA SER A 59 -11.02 10.02 -7.37
C SER A 59 -11.98 8.82 -7.26
N LYS A 60 -12.14 8.04 -8.33
CA LYS A 60 -13.01 6.84 -8.37
C LYS A 60 -12.21 5.56 -8.59
N THR A 61 -10.96 5.50 -8.13
CA THR A 61 -10.15 4.28 -8.21
C THR A 61 -10.76 3.17 -7.34
N LYS A 62 -10.85 1.97 -7.92
CA LYS A 62 -11.19 0.73 -7.22
C LYS A 62 -9.95 -0.15 -7.14
N HIS A 63 -9.87 -1.00 -6.13
CA HIS A 63 -8.80 -1.99 -6.01
C HIS A 63 -9.25 -3.32 -6.60
N PHE A 64 -8.28 -4.05 -7.14
CA PHE A 64 -8.40 -5.48 -7.45
C PHE A 64 -7.48 -6.23 -6.47
N LEU A 65 -8.04 -7.11 -5.65
CA LEU A 65 -7.27 -7.84 -4.65
C LEU A 65 -6.60 -9.05 -5.30
N MET A 66 -5.27 -9.05 -5.30
CA MET A 66 -4.46 -10.18 -5.72
C MET A 66 -4.03 -10.99 -4.50
N ASP A 67 -3.84 -12.30 -4.66
CA ASP A 67 -3.25 -13.14 -3.62
C ASP A 67 -1.76 -12.83 -3.43
N GLU A 68 -1.18 -13.33 -2.34
CA GLU A 68 0.20 -13.03 -1.97
C GLU A 68 1.21 -13.59 -2.98
N ASN A 69 0.94 -14.76 -3.58
CA ASN A 69 1.83 -15.39 -4.55
C ASN A 69 1.86 -14.57 -5.85
N SER A 70 0.69 -14.17 -6.35
CA SER A 70 0.58 -13.32 -7.54
C SER A 70 1.06 -11.88 -7.30
N SER A 71 1.28 -11.47 -6.04
CA SER A 71 1.71 -10.11 -5.66
C SER A 71 3.21 -10.01 -5.37
N LEU A 72 3.99 -11.07 -5.65
CA LEU A 72 5.43 -11.08 -5.45
C LEU A 72 6.13 -10.13 -6.45
N ASP A 73 6.84 -9.14 -5.92
CA ASP A 73 7.70 -8.25 -6.69
C ASP A 73 9.15 -8.76 -6.69
N ILE A 74 9.85 -8.68 -7.82
CA ILE A 74 11.19 -9.25 -7.99
C ILE A 74 12.23 -8.14 -7.94
N ASP A 75 12.68 -7.81 -6.73
CA ASP A 75 13.74 -6.83 -6.50
C ASP A 75 15.14 -7.46 -6.40
N CYS A 76 15.21 -8.73 -5.94
CA CYS A 76 16.47 -9.43 -5.77
C CYS A 76 16.43 -10.89 -6.23
N LEU A 77 17.61 -11.52 -6.29
CA LEU A 77 17.76 -12.91 -6.70
C LEU A 77 16.94 -13.89 -5.84
N GLU A 78 16.78 -13.61 -4.55
CA GLU A 78 15.98 -14.46 -3.66
C GLU A 78 14.49 -14.36 -3.99
N ASP A 79 14.00 -13.22 -4.45
CA ASP A 79 12.60 -13.08 -4.86
C ASP A 79 12.33 -13.83 -6.16
N LEU A 80 13.28 -13.82 -7.10
CA LEU A 80 13.21 -14.64 -8.31
C LEU A 80 13.13 -16.14 -7.98
N LYS A 81 14.02 -16.63 -7.09
CA LYS A 81 13.99 -18.03 -6.64
C LYS A 81 12.69 -18.39 -5.94
N LYS A 82 12.12 -17.48 -5.13
CA LYS A 82 10.79 -17.71 -4.52
C LYS A 82 9.73 -17.84 -5.60
N ALA A 83 9.74 -16.95 -6.59
CA ALA A 83 8.78 -16.96 -7.69
C ALA A 83 8.80 -18.27 -8.49
N GLU A 84 10.00 -18.79 -8.78
CA GLU A 84 10.17 -20.08 -9.48
C GLU A 84 9.59 -21.28 -8.71
N ASN A 85 9.52 -21.18 -7.38
CA ASN A 85 8.99 -22.24 -6.52
C ASN A 85 7.48 -22.10 -6.25
N LEU A 86 6.84 -21.03 -6.72
CA LEU A 86 5.38 -20.87 -6.69
C LEU A 86 4.79 -21.74 -7.81
N ASN A 87 4.20 -22.89 -7.44
CA ASN A 87 3.44 -23.76 -8.33
C ASN A 87 1.94 -23.48 -8.23
#